data_AF-A0A7V1ARR2-F1
#
_entry.id   AF-A0A7V1ARR2-F1
#
_cell.length_a   1.000
_cell.length_b   1.000
_cell.length_c   1.000
_cell.angle_alpha   90.00
_cell.angle_beta   90.00
_cell.angle_gamma   90.00
#
_symmetry.space_group_name_H-M   'P 1'
#
loop_
_entity.id
_entity.type
_entity.pdbx_description
1 polymer ?
#
loop_
_entity_poly.entity_id
_entity_poly.type
_entity_poly.pdbx_seq_one_letter_code
_entity_poly.pdbx_strand_id
1 'polypeptide(L)'
;MIRLAHIIKKHEKDFLKKYARRLLPSHFKAIQAIKICRSQQSPKMLMQCGNADCSHKLLLMHSCGHRHCPHCQNHETQAWIDKQIQKQVPADYFMITFTLPAQLRR
;
A
#
# COMPACT_ATOMS: atom_id res chain seq x y z
N MET A 1 10.19 -10.95 -6.44
CA MET A 1 8.84 -10.61 -5.96
C MET A 1 8.05 -9.94 -7.08
N ILE A 2 6.92 -10.49 -7.50
CA ILE A 2 6.09 -9.92 -8.58
C ILE A 2 5.30 -8.72 -8.01
N ARG A 3 5.38 -7.55 -8.65
CA ARG A 3 4.58 -6.37 -8.25
C ARG A 3 3.11 -6.55 -8.62
N LEU A 4 2.20 -6.16 -7.73
CA LEU A 4 0.75 -6.18 -7.99
C LEU A 4 0.38 -5.36 -9.24
N ALA A 5 1.11 -4.28 -9.54
CA ALA A 5 0.96 -3.51 -10.78
C ALA A 5 1.11 -4.37 -12.05
N HIS A 6 2.05 -5.34 -12.06
CA HIS A 6 2.23 -6.24 -13.21
C HIS A 6 1.07 -7.22 -13.35
N ILE A 7 0.54 -7.74 -12.23
CA ILE A 7 -0.62 -8.63 -12.23
C ILE A 7 -1.84 -7.90 -12.77
N ILE A 8 -2.08 -6.67 -12.29
CA ILE A 8 -3.16 -5.82 -12.79
C ILE A 8 -2.98 -5.59 -14.29
N LYS A 9 -1.80 -5.16 -14.74
CA LYS A 9 -1.56 -4.90 -16.18
C LYS A 9 -1.85 -6.11 -17.06
N LYS A 10 -1.57 -7.33 -16.57
CA LYS A 10 -1.80 -8.58 -17.31
C LYS A 10 -3.27 -9.03 -17.29
N HIS A 11 -3.97 -8.86 -16.16
CA HIS A 11 -5.26 -9.53 -15.93
C HIS A 11 -6.46 -8.58 -15.72
N GLU A 12 -6.25 -7.26 -15.72
CA GLU A 12 -7.32 -6.26 -15.48
C GLU A 12 -8.51 -6.47 -16.42
N LYS A 13 -8.27 -6.72 -17.71
CA LYS A 13 -9.34 -6.91 -18.70
C LYS A 13 -10.25 -8.09 -18.35
N ASP A 14 -9.68 -9.26 -18.07
CA ASP A 14 -10.44 -10.47 -17.74
C ASP A 14 -11.15 -10.32 -16.40
N PHE A 15 -10.48 -9.71 -15.42
CA PHE A 15 -11.05 -9.42 -14.11
C PHE A 15 -12.28 -8.49 -14.22
N LEU A 16 -12.17 -7.40 -14.98
CA LEU A 16 -13.27 -6.47 -15.19
C LEU A 16 -14.42 -7.12 -15.98
N LYS A 17 -14.12 -7.92 -17.01
CA LYS A 17 -15.15 -8.65 -17.77
C LYS A 17 -15.99 -9.56 -16.87
N LYS A 18 -15.35 -10.23 -15.90
CA LYS A 18 -16.02 -11.17 -15.00
C LYS A 18 -16.70 -10.51 -13.80
N TYR A 19 -16.12 -9.45 -13.24
CA TYR A 19 -16.52 -8.94 -11.93
C TYR A 19 -17.00 -7.48 -11.90
N ALA A 20 -16.96 -6.73 -13.00
CA ALA A 20 -17.26 -5.28 -12.99
C ALA A 20 -18.58 -4.91 -12.29
N ARG A 21 -19.64 -5.71 -12.45
CA ARG A 21 -20.95 -5.48 -11.81
C ARG A 21 -20.93 -5.54 -10.28
N ARG A 22 -19.92 -6.17 -9.68
CA ARG A 22 -19.75 -6.30 -8.22
C ARG A 22 -18.70 -5.32 -7.66
N LEU A 23 -18.06 -4.53 -8.51
CA LEU A 23 -17.01 -3.63 -8.08
C LEU A 23 -17.58 -2.27 -7.70
N LEU A 24 -17.14 -1.79 -6.53
CA LEU A 24 -17.43 -0.44 -6.07
C LEU A 24 -16.50 0.56 -6.78
N PRO A 25 -16.90 1.85 -6.89
CA PRO A 25 -16.02 2.90 -7.42
C PRO A 25 -14.64 2.96 -6.75
N SER A 26 -14.57 2.65 -5.46
CA SER A 26 -13.31 2.57 -4.70
C SER A 26 -12.37 1.47 -5.21
N HIS A 27 -12.90 0.34 -5.70
CA HIS A 27 -12.09 -0.73 -6.27
C HIS A 27 -11.45 -0.31 -7.59
N PHE A 28 -12.20 0.37 -8.46
CA PHE A 28 -11.64 0.92 -9.70
C PHE A 28 -10.55 1.95 -9.44
N LYS A 29 -10.76 2.85 -8.48
CA LYS A 29 -9.75 3.82 -8.04
C LYS A 29 -8.48 3.12 -7.54
N ALA A 30 -8.63 2.07 -6.72
CA ALA A 30 -7.51 1.27 -6.24
C ALA A 30 -6.74 0.62 -7.38
N ILE A 31 -7.44 -0.03 -8.33
CA ILE A 31 -6.82 -0.70 -9.48
C ILE A 31 -6.01 0.31 -10.31
N GLN A 32 -6.57 1.48 -10.65
CA GLN A 32 -5.86 2.49 -11.43
C GLN A 32 -4.64 3.05 -10.68
N ALA A 33 -4.79 3.39 -9.41
CA ALA A 33 -3.69 3.93 -8.61
C ALA A 33 -2.55 2.92 -8.45
N ILE A 34 -2.87 1.65 -8.15
CA ILE A 34 -1.86 0.59 -7.97
C ILE A 34 -1.18 0.25 -9.29
N LYS A 35 -1.91 0.23 -10.41
CA LYS A 35 -1.36 -0.04 -11.75
C LYS A 35 -0.20 0.89 -12.12
N ILE A 36 -0.25 2.15 -11.66
CA ILE A 36 0.78 3.15 -11.98
C ILE A 36 1.83 3.37 -10.86
N CYS A 37 1.65 2.85 -9.62
CA CYS A 37 2.61 3.06 -8.49
C CYS A 37 4.03 2.68 -8.94
N ARG A 38 4.96 3.64 -8.85
CA ARG A 38 6.40 3.47 -9.16
C ARG A 38 6.68 2.90 -10.56
N SER A 39 5.96 3.40 -11.56
CA SER A 39 6.11 3.01 -12.96
C SER A 39 6.47 4.21 -13.85
N GLN A 40 6.79 3.98 -15.11
CA GLN A 40 7.03 5.06 -16.07
C GLN A 40 5.82 6.00 -16.26
N GLN A 41 4.62 5.55 -15.88
CA GLN A 41 3.37 6.31 -15.94
C GLN A 41 3.08 7.13 -14.68
N SER A 42 3.84 6.93 -13.59
CA SER A 42 3.71 7.80 -12.40
C SER A 42 4.43 9.13 -12.60
N PRO A 43 4.03 10.18 -11.85
CA PRO A 43 4.84 11.39 -11.70
C PRO A 43 6.28 11.03 -11.33
N LYS A 44 7.23 11.85 -11.78
CA LYS A 44 8.66 11.59 -11.60
C LYS A 44 9.31 12.77 -10.90
N MET A 45 10.26 12.48 -10.02
CA MET A 45 11.10 13.47 -9.38
C MET A 45 12.53 13.26 -9.83
N LEU A 46 13.16 14.34 -10.31
CA LEU A 46 14.58 14.35 -10.58
C LEU A 46 15.29 14.91 -9.36
N MET A 47 16.01 14.05 -8.65
CA MET A 47 16.92 14.48 -7.59
C MET A 47 18.29 14.73 -8.19
N GLN A 48 18.92 15.84 -7.81
CA GLN A 48 20.26 16.20 -8.23
C GLN A 48 21.09 16.50 -6.98
N CYS A 49 22.38 16.17 -7.03
CA CYS A 49 23.28 16.56 -5.96
C CYS A 49 23.37 18.10 -5.89
N GLY A 50 23.35 18.66 -4.68
CA GLY A 50 23.51 20.11 -4.49
C GLY A 50 24.95 20.61 -4.68
N ASN A 51 25.93 19.70 -4.78
CA ASN A 51 27.31 20.06 -5.06
C ASN A 51 27.48 20.34 -6.57
N ALA A 52 28.00 21.52 -6.91
CA ALA A 52 28.23 21.97 -8.28
C ALA A 52 29.19 21.05 -9.07
N ASP A 53 30.14 20.39 -8.39
CA ASP A 53 31.10 19.48 -9.01
C ASP A 53 30.54 18.05 -9.20
N CYS A 54 29.32 17.78 -8.72
CA CYS A 54 28.71 16.46 -8.76
C CYS A 54 27.59 16.41 -9.79
N SER A 55 27.80 15.70 -10.89
CA SER A 55 26.80 15.52 -11.96
C SER A 55 25.77 14.41 -11.69
N HIS A 56 25.76 13.84 -10.48
CA HIS A 56 24.88 12.73 -10.14
C HIS A 56 23.40 13.15 -10.13
N LYS A 57 22.59 12.42 -10.89
CA LYS A 57 21.14 12.62 -10.99
C LYS A 57 20.42 11.30 -10.79
N LEU A 58 19.34 11.33 -10.02
CA LEU A 58 18.48 10.18 -9.77
C LEU A 58 17.05 10.51 -10.16
N LEU A 59 16.49 9.72 -11.07
CA LEU A 59 15.08 9.83 -11.45
C LEU A 59 14.24 8.85 -10.63
N LEU A 60 13.38 9.38 -9.76
CA LEU A 60 12.49 8.60 -8.93
C LEU A 60 11.07 8.59 -9.48
N MET A 61 10.47 7.40 -9.53
CA MET A 61 9.06 7.20 -9.87
C MET A 61 8.23 7.30 -8.60
N HIS A 62 7.21 8.17 -8.56
CA HIS A 62 6.43 8.40 -7.36
C HIS A 62 5.58 7.20 -6.94
N SER A 63 5.37 7.09 -5.63
CA SER A 63 4.32 6.25 -5.04
C SER A 63 2.93 6.79 -5.40
N CYS A 64 1.96 5.91 -5.65
CA CYS A 64 0.55 6.28 -5.87
C CYS A 64 -0.20 6.73 -4.61
N GLY A 65 0.35 6.53 -3.41
CA GLY A 65 -0.27 6.95 -2.14
C GLY A 65 -1.54 6.19 -1.74
N HIS A 66 -1.99 5.21 -2.52
CA HIS A 66 -3.23 4.49 -2.23
C HIS A 66 -3.04 3.50 -1.06
N ARG A 67 -3.91 3.55 -0.05
CA ARG A 67 -3.80 2.77 1.21
C ARG A 67 -3.72 1.25 1.04
N HIS A 68 -4.32 0.70 -0.02
CA HIS A 68 -4.28 -0.73 -0.33
C HIS A 68 -3.11 -1.13 -1.23
N CYS A 69 -2.22 -0.20 -1.59
CA CYS A 69 -1.09 -0.52 -2.42
C CYS A 69 0.00 -1.21 -1.58
N PRO A 70 0.37 -2.47 -1.89
CA PRO A 70 1.32 -3.23 -1.07
C PRO A 70 2.77 -2.73 -1.18
N HIS A 71 3.03 -1.76 -2.07
CA HIS A 71 4.36 -1.19 -2.27
C HIS A 71 4.50 0.19 -1.63
N CYS A 72 3.40 0.93 -1.61
CA CYS A 72 3.36 2.30 -1.21
C CYS A 72 3.09 2.27 0.33
N GLN A 73 4.10 2.57 1.18
CA GLN A 73 4.12 2.53 2.67
C GLN A 73 4.42 1.19 3.38
N ASN A 74 4.71 0.11 2.65
CA ASN A 74 5.01 -1.19 3.30
C ASN A 74 6.18 -1.14 4.29
N HIS A 75 7.18 -0.30 4.02
CA HIS A 75 8.32 -0.13 4.93
C HIS A 75 7.90 0.47 6.27
N GLU A 76 7.08 1.54 6.26
CA GLU A 76 6.58 2.17 7.48
C GLU A 76 5.68 1.21 8.26
N THR A 77 4.82 0.45 7.57
CA THR A 77 4.00 -0.59 8.19
C THR A 77 4.86 -1.66 8.84
N GLN A 78 5.90 -2.15 8.16
CA GLN A 78 6.80 -3.15 8.72
C GLN A 78 7.55 -2.60 9.94
N ALA A 79 8.10 -1.39 9.84
CA ALA A 79 8.77 -0.75 10.97
C ALA A 79 7.83 -0.54 12.17
N TRP A 80 6.56 -0.25 11.93
CA TRP A 80 5.55 -0.17 12.99
C TRP A 80 5.27 -1.54 13.61
N ILE A 81 5.11 -2.60 12.80
CA ILE A 81 4.91 -3.97 13.25
C ILE A 81 6.09 -4.42 14.12
N ASP A 82 7.32 -4.23 13.64
CA ASP A 82 8.54 -4.62 14.36
C ASP A 82 8.61 -3.94 15.73
N LYS A 83 8.26 -2.64 15.79
CA LYS A 83 8.14 -1.89 17.06
C LYS A 83 7.05 -2.44 17.98
N GLN A 84 5.94 -2.95 17.46
CA GLN A 84 4.89 -3.57 18.29
C GLN A 84 5.34 -4.94 18.81
N ILE A 85 6.02 -5.73 17.99
CA ILE A 85 6.55 -7.03 18.37
C ILE A 85 7.58 -6.88 19.49
N GLN A 86 8.44 -5.86 19.43
CA GLN A 86 9.40 -5.56 20.51
C GLN A 86 8.75 -5.20 21.85
N LYS A 87 7.49 -4.75 21.85
CA LYS A 87 6.72 -4.44 23.07
C LYS A 87 6.00 -5.67 23.63
N GLN A 88 6.12 -6.83 22.99
CA GLN A 88 5.47 -8.03 23.49
C GLN A 88 6.09 -8.44 24.83
N VAL A 89 5.21 -8.77 25.77
CA VAL A 89 5.61 -9.40 27.04
C VAL A 89 5.61 -10.92 26.84
N PRO A 90 6.42 -11.68 27.62
CA PRO A 90 6.45 -13.14 27.53
C PRO A 90 5.19 -13.75 28.17
N ALA A 91 4.05 -13.58 27.50
CA ALA A 91 2.76 -14.07 27.93
C ALA A 91 1.94 -14.52 26.71
N ASP A 92 0.93 -15.35 26.94
CA ASP A 92 -0.01 -15.75 25.91
C ASP A 92 -0.99 -14.62 25.59
N TYR A 93 -1.14 -14.33 24.30
CA TYR A 93 -2.04 -13.30 23.80
C TYR A 93 -3.38 -13.91 23.40
N PHE A 94 -4.46 -13.47 24.04
CA PHE A 94 -5.83 -13.87 23.71
C PHE A 94 -6.66 -12.67 23.30
N MET A 95 -7.33 -12.74 22.14
CA MET A 95 -8.33 -11.74 21.76
C MET A 95 -9.66 -12.09 22.42
N ILE A 96 -9.99 -11.42 23.51
CA ILE A 96 -11.25 -11.62 24.22
C ILE A 96 -12.28 -10.61 23.68
N THR A 97 -13.30 -11.11 22.98
CA THR A 97 -14.46 -10.31 22.58
C THR A 97 -15.65 -10.67 23.45
N PHE A 98 -16.25 -9.69 24.11
CA PHE A 98 -17.48 -9.88 24.86
C PHE A 98 -18.47 -8.77 24.55
N THR A 99 -19.75 -9.11 24.60
CA THR A 99 -20.83 -8.13 24.44
C THR A 99 -21.04 -7.43 25.77
N LEU A 100 -20.89 -6.10 25.79
CA LEU A 100 -21.17 -5.32 26.99
C LEU A 100 -22.63 -5.52 27.42
N PRO A 101 -22.94 -5.81 28.70
CA PRO A 101 -24.32 -5.87 29.20
C PRO A 101 -25.09 -4.60 28.88
N ALA A 102 -26.39 -4.73 28.59
CA ALA A 102 -27.23 -3.62 28.16
C ALA A 102 -27.22 -2.44 29.15
N GLN A 103 -27.15 -2.73 30.45
CA GLN A 103 -27.13 -1.74 31.54
C GLN A 103 -25.89 -0.84 31.52
N LEU A 104 -24.81 -1.26 30.85
CA LEU A 104 -23.52 -0.57 30.80
C LEU A 104 -23.28 0.16 29.47
N ARG A 105 -24.17 0.05 28.48
CA ARG A 105 -24.02 0.66 27.13
C ARG A 105 -24.51 2.12 27.06
N ARG A 106 -24.29 2.92 28.10
CA ARG A 106 -24.77 4.32 28.13
C ARG A 106 -24.19 5.17 27.01
#